data_AF-A0A8J3CIK3-F1
#
_entry.id   AF-A0A8J3CIK3-F1
#
_cell.length_a   1.000
_cell.length_b   1.000
_cell.length_c   1.000
_cell.angle_alpha   90.00
_cell.angle_beta   90.00
_cell.angle_gamma   90.00
#
_symmetry.space_group_name_H-M   'P 1'
#
loop_
_entity.id
_entity.type
_entity.pdbx_description
1 polymer ?
#
loop_
_entity_poly.entity_id
_entity_poly.type
_entity_poly.pdbx_seq_one_letter_code
_entity_poly.pdbx_strand_id
1 'polypeptide(L)'
;MDNYRARWPGRVVPGTDADIAAAVTELCRRADWPLDPLSTRALARVLEPFFHHGWCVDALITALDRTPDQQRKAPWRAEGGDLAAFVVRRLRAWTLDPDTSPTVIPLDPPIRAMTPTEWHAKTAHRRRDTSPDRTRRKLTATGQQARAQALRHAHGRQHSIVDRIRESEQRQQNALARLDELLPPTTRHASAAAPATPRRQADRHLATYATRTARIVGDPAVRRALDALGTHDEHPATTLRVLINAITDARQRTALDTLATLGPAAITMDDHTQQMLTAIAHALHHGLSVEDTLDLLRPHLPAHPQPAEPPSTTQPRRHTPLSSR
;
A
#
# COMPACT_ATOMS: atom_id res chain seq x y z
N MET A 1 -20.79 28.84 28.84
CA MET A 1 -20.79 28.52 27.38
C MET A 1 -19.36 28.20 27.00
N ASP A 2 -18.94 26.98 27.32
CA ASP A 2 -17.53 26.60 27.31
C ASP A 2 -16.98 26.36 25.90
N ASN A 3 -16.01 27.20 25.54
CA ASN A 3 -14.83 26.95 24.72
C ASN A 3 -14.94 25.95 23.55
N TYR A 4 -15.06 26.54 22.36
CA TYR A 4 -14.71 26.03 21.03
C TYR A 4 -13.24 25.49 20.94
N ARG A 5 -12.91 24.39 21.64
CA ARG A 5 -11.59 23.72 21.49
C ARG A 5 -11.68 22.22 21.17
N ALA A 6 -12.87 21.68 20.99
CA ALA A 6 -13.02 20.35 20.44
C ALA A 6 -13.12 20.45 18.91
N ARG A 7 -12.10 19.92 18.22
CA ARG A 7 -12.10 19.72 16.77
C ARG A 7 -13.36 18.94 16.35
N TRP A 8 -14.10 19.44 15.35
CA TRP A 8 -15.30 18.74 14.87
C TRP A 8 -14.94 17.32 14.37
N PRO A 9 -15.69 16.27 14.72
CA PRO A 9 -15.38 14.92 14.25
C PRO A 9 -15.68 14.76 12.76
N GLY A 10 -14.70 14.28 11.98
CA GLY A 10 -14.82 14.19 10.52
C GLY A 10 -16.00 13.37 9.99
N ARG A 11 -16.43 12.33 10.71
CA ARG A 11 -17.53 11.44 10.31
C ARG A 11 -18.90 11.82 10.85
N VAL A 12 -19.02 12.88 11.63
CA VAL A 12 -20.29 13.27 12.25
C VAL A 12 -21.01 14.28 11.38
N VAL A 13 -22.30 14.03 11.13
CA VAL A 13 -23.19 14.97 10.44
C VAL A 13 -23.52 16.13 11.38
N PRO A 14 -23.28 17.39 11.00
CA PRO A 14 -23.71 18.53 11.79
C PRO A 14 -25.23 18.68 11.73
N GLY A 15 -25.86 18.91 12.89
CA GLY A 15 -27.33 18.99 12.99
C GLY A 15 -27.86 20.40 13.24
N THR A 16 -27.01 21.34 13.67
CA THR A 16 -27.37 22.73 13.97
C THR A 16 -26.47 23.71 13.21
N ASP A 17 -26.88 24.97 13.07
CA ASP A 17 -26.06 26.00 12.42
C ASP A 17 -24.68 26.16 13.05
N ALA A 18 -24.60 26.04 14.37
CA ALA A 18 -23.34 26.07 15.11
C ALA A 18 -22.45 24.86 14.78
N ASP A 19 -23.05 23.67 14.67
CA ASP A 19 -22.36 22.47 14.25
C ASP A 19 -21.87 22.58 12.80
N ILE A 20 -22.68 23.16 11.90
CA ILE A 20 -22.31 23.41 10.50
C ILE A 20 -21.11 24.34 10.46
N ALA A 21 -21.12 25.46 11.20
CA ALA A 21 -19.98 26.37 11.26
C ALA A 21 -18.70 25.67 11.78
N ALA A 22 -18.83 24.82 12.80
CA ALA A 22 -17.72 24.03 13.33
C ALA A 22 -17.20 22.99 12.32
N ALA A 23 -18.10 22.31 11.61
CA ALA A 23 -17.77 21.33 10.57
C ALA A 23 -17.07 21.98 9.37
N VAL A 24 -17.52 23.16 8.94
CA VAL A 24 -16.90 23.93 7.85
C VAL A 24 -15.52 24.44 8.27
N THR A 25 -15.37 24.93 9.51
CA THR A 25 -14.07 25.33 10.05
C THR A 25 -13.08 24.15 10.02
N GLU A 26 -13.55 22.96 10.43
CA GLU A 26 -12.75 21.75 10.38
C GLU A 26 -12.43 21.29 8.95
N LEU A 27 -13.37 21.44 8.01
CA LEU A 27 -13.16 21.18 6.59
C LEU A 27 -12.03 22.06 6.04
N CYS A 28 -12.12 23.38 6.24
CA CYS A 28 -11.09 24.34 5.80
C CYS A 28 -9.72 23.99 6.40
N ARG A 29 -9.67 23.67 7.70
CA ARG A 29 -8.44 23.29 8.39
C ARG A 29 -7.82 22.00 7.82
N ARG A 30 -8.64 21.02 7.42
CA ARG A 30 -8.15 19.75 6.83
C ARG A 30 -7.75 19.85 5.37
N ALA A 31 -8.43 20.70 4.62
CA ALA A 31 -8.13 20.98 3.23
C ALA A 31 -7.03 22.04 3.05
N ASP A 32 -6.50 22.56 4.18
CA ASP A 32 -5.47 23.60 4.22
C ASP A 32 -5.89 24.87 3.45
N TRP A 33 -7.16 25.26 3.64
CA TRP A 33 -7.78 26.44 3.05
C TRP A 33 -7.73 27.63 4.01
N PRO A 34 -7.78 28.87 3.48
CA PRO A 34 -7.82 30.07 4.30
C PRO A 34 -9.03 30.07 5.24
N LEU A 35 -8.78 30.35 6.53
CA LEU A 35 -9.80 30.48 7.56
C LEU A 35 -10.26 31.94 7.67
N ASP A 36 -10.80 32.47 6.57
CA ASP A 36 -11.44 33.79 6.55
C ASP A 36 -12.92 33.66 6.97
N PRO A 37 -13.44 34.48 7.91
CA PRO A 37 -14.83 34.39 8.37
C PRO A 37 -15.88 34.58 7.27
N LEU A 38 -15.64 35.48 6.31
CA LEU A 38 -16.58 35.73 5.21
C LEU A 38 -16.66 34.50 4.28
N SER A 39 -15.49 33.97 3.92
CA SER A 39 -15.36 32.75 3.10
C SER A 39 -15.97 31.53 3.80
N THR A 40 -15.76 31.39 5.11
CA THR A 40 -16.32 30.29 5.91
C THR A 40 -17.85 30.36 5.95
N ARG A 41 -18.43 31.55 6.09
CA ARG A 41 -19.89 31.74 6.06
C ARG A 41 -20.48 31.47 4.68
N ALA A 42 -19.79 31.86 3.61
CA ALA A 42 -20.21 31.55 2.24
C ALA A 42 -20.19 30.04 1.98
N LEU A 43 -19.12 29.35 2.42
CA LEU A 43 -19.02 27.89 2.34
C LEU A 43 -20.10 27.18 3.15
N ALA A 44 -20.42 27.67 4.35
CA ALA A 44 -21.49 27.08 5.16
C ALA A 44 -22.82 27.02 4.41
N ARG A 45 -23.20 28.10 3.71
CA ARG A 45 -24.42 28.14 2.89
C ARG A 45 -24.39 27.17 1.71
N VAL A 46 -23.22 27.03 1.06
CA VAL A 46 -23.05 26.10 -0.07
C VAL A 46 -23.14 24.64 0.39
N LEU A 47 -22.62 24.34 1.58
CA LEU A 47 -22.49 22.98 2.10
C LEU A 47 -23.70 22.53 2.93
N GLU A 48 -24.51 23.47 3.40
CA GLU A 48 -25.72 23.20 4.18
C GLU A 48 -26.65 22.15 3.54
N PRO A 49 -26.98 22.19 2.24
CA PRO A 49 -27.81 21.15 1.61
C PRO A 49 -27.19 19.75 1.71
N PHE A 50 -25.86 19.64 1.58
CA PHE A 50 -25.15 18.36 1.68
C PHE A 50 -25.21 17.81 3.10
N PHE A 51 -25.00 18.66 4.11
CA PHE A 51 -25.11 18.25 5.50
C PHE A 51 -26.53 17.76 5.84
N HIS A 52 -27.56 18.44 5.35
CA HIS A 52 -28.97 18.00 5.50
C HIS A 52 -29.24 16.64 4.83
N HIS A 53 -28.50 16.31 3.76
CA HIS A 53 -28.56 14.99 3.10
C HIS A 53 -27.61 13.95 3.73
N GLY A 54 -27.17 14.17 4.97
CA GLY A 54 -26.38 13.20 5.73
C GLY A 54 -24.90 13.15 5.36
N TRP A 55 -24.38 14.14 4.64
CA TRP A 55 -22.95 14.23 4.36
C TRP A 55 -22.19 14.64 5.63
N CYS A 56 -20.98 14.11 5.78
CA CYS A 56 -20.03 14.53 6.83
C CYS A 56 -18.79 15.18 6.20
N VAL A 57 -17.94 15.80 7.02
CA VAL A 57 -16.71 16.45 6.55
C VAL A 57 -15.81 15.49 5.78
N ASP A 58 -15.67 14.24 6.23
CA ASP A 58 -14.91 13.20 5.51
C ASP A 58 -15.48 12.91 4.12
N ALA A 59 -16.81 12.86 4.01
CA ALA A 59 -17.49 12.64 2.73
C ALA A 59 -17.25 13.82 1.76
N LEU A 60 -17.36 15.05 2.27
CA LEU A 60 -17.09 16.27 1.49
C LEU A 60 -15.64 16.32 0.99
N ILE A 61 -14.65 16.06 1.85
CA ILE A 61 -13.23 15.99 1.42
C ILE A 61 -13.06 14.96 0.30
N THR A 62 -13.66 13.78 0.48
CA THR A 62 -13.57 12.70 -0.52
C THR A 62 -14.19 13.11 -1.86
N ALA A 63 -15.33 13.80 -1.84
CA ALA A 63 -16.03 14.27 -3.03
C ALA A 63 -15.34 15.46 -3.72
N LEU A 64 -14.57 16.26 -2.98
CA LEU A 64 -13.77 17.33 -3.56
C LEU A 64 -12.52 16.79 -4.27
N ASP A 65 -11.95 15.70 -3.75
CA ASP A 65 -10.79 15.02 -4.31
C ASP A 65 -11.14 14.03 -5.44
N ARG A 66 -12.40 13.56 -5.51
CA ARG A 66 -12.83 12.52 -6.46
C ARG A 66 -14.20 12.78 -7.06
N THR A 67 -14.39 12.34 -8.29
CA THR A 67 -15.72 12.24 -8.90
C THR A 67 -16.52 11.05 -8.36
N PRO A 68 -17.84 10.99 -8.61
CA PRO A 68 -18.63 9.79 -8.32
C PRO A 68 -18.03 8.51 -8.93
N ASP A 69 -17.44 8.61 -10.13
CA ASP A 69 -16.72 7.51 -10.80
C ASP A 69 -15.32 7.21 -10.21
N GLN A 70 -15.03 7.70 -9.01
CA GLN A 70 -13.77 7.52 -8.27
C GLN A 70 -12.52 8.10 -8.93
N GLN A 71 -12.66 8.90 -9.99
CA GLN A 71 -11.52 9.55 -10.64
C GLN A 71 -10.99 10.69 -9.78
N ARG A 72 -9.67 10.72 -9.55
CA ARG A 72 -9.02 11.78 -8.80
C ARG A 72 -9.06 13.11 -9.57
N LYS A 73 -9.20 14.19 -8.82
CA LYS A 73 -9.16 15.56 -9.33
C LYS A 73 -8.02 16.34 -8.68
N ALA A 74 -7.61 17.43 -9.34
CA ALA A 74 -6.56 18.30 -8.81
C ALA A 74 -7.04 19.03 -7.55
N PRO A 75 -6.16 19.29 -6.57
CA PRO A 75 -6.53 20.07 -5.38
C PRO A 75 -6.78 21.54 -5.76
N TRP A 76 -7.56 22.25 -4.94
CA TRP A 76 -7.87 23.67 -5.15
C TRP A 76 -6.63 24.53 -5.37
N ARG A 77 -5.55 24.30 -4.60
CA ARG A 77 -4.29 25.06 -4.74
C ARG A 77 -3.66 24.98 -6.13
N ALA A 78 -3.90 23.90 -6.87
CA ALA A 78 -3.39 23.75 -8.23
C ALA A 78 -4.28 24.46 -9.28
N GLU A 79 -5.58 24.58 -9.01
CA GLU A 79 -6.54 25.26 -9.92
C GLU A 79 -6.64 26.77 -9.65
N GLY A 80 -6.43 27.20 -8.39
CA GLY A 80 -6.59 28.57 -7.95
C GLY A 80 -8.04 29.07 -8.00
N GLY A 81 -8.20 30.39 -7.85
CA GLY A 81 -9.50 31.09 -7.94
C GLY A 81 -10.31 31.07 -6.65
N ASP A 82 -11.58 31.49 -6.76
CA ASP A 82 -12.50 31.57 -5.64
C ASP A 82 -12.84 30.19 -5.07
N LEU A 83 -12.71 30.06 -3.74
CA LEU A 83 -12.88 28.79 -3.03
C LEU A 83 -14.33 28.33 -3.04
N ALA A 84 -15.30 29.24 -2.88
CA ALA A 84 -16.70 28.89 -2.91
C ALA A 84 -17.10 28.39 -4.31
N ALA A 85 -16.69 29.09 -5.36
CA ALA A 85 -16.89 28.64 -6.75
C ALA A 85 -16.21 27.30 -7.04
N PHE A 86 -15.01 27.05 -6.50
CA PHE A 86 -14.34 25.74 -6.60
C PHE A 86 -15.18 24.62 -5.98
N VAL A 87 -15.66 24.82 -4.74
CA VAL A 87 -16.48 23.83 -4.03
C VAL A 87 -17.78 23.56 -4.76
N VAL A 88 -18.49 24.60 -5.21
CA VAL A 88 -19.72 24.46 -6.01
C VAL A 88 -19.44 23.65 -7.28
N ARG A 89 -18.40 24.01 -8.04
CA ARG A 89 -18.04 23.31 -9.28
C ARG A 89 -17.75 21.83 -9.05
N ARG A 90 -17.06 21.49 -7.95
CA ARG A 90 -16.73 20.10 -7.60
C ARG A 90 -17.95 19.31 -7.16
N LEU A 91 -18.75 19.87 -6.27
CA LEU A 91 -19.92 19.20 -5.72
C LEU A 91 -21.07 19.10 -6.72
N ARG A 92 -21.05 19.88 -7.81
CA ARG A 92 -21.99 19.73 -8.94
C ARG A 92 -21.98 18.33 -9.57
N ALA A 93 -20.84 17.63 -9.54
CA ALA A 93 -20.78 16.24 -10.00
C ALA A 93 -21.51 15.28 -9.06
N TRP A 94 -21.78 15.71 -7.82
CA TRP A 94 -22.41 14.93 -6.76
C TRP A 94 -23.86 15.33 -6.51
N THR A 95 -24.51 15.99 -7.47
CA THR A 95 -25.90 16.42 -7.40
C THR A 95 -26.72 15.78 -8.52
N LEU A 96 -27.95 15.39 -8.20
CA LEU A 96 -28.94 14.97 -9.19
C LEU A 96 -29.37 16.18 -10.00
N ASP A 97 -29.23 16.06 -11.32
CA ASP A 97 -29.69 17.05 -12.30
C ASP A 97 -29.15 18.49 -12.06
N PRO A 98 -27.84 18.70 -12.26
CA PRO A 98 -27.16 19.95 -11.92
C PRO A 98 -27.55 21.16 -12.79
N ASP A 99 -28.33 20.97 -13.86
CA ASP A 99 -28.72 22.01 -14.82
C ASP A 99 -30.22 22.37 -14.76
N THR A 100 -31.08 21.47 -14.26
CA THR A 100 -32.54 21.61 -14.43
C THR A 100 -33.30 21.96 -13.15
N SER A 101 -32.72 21.72 -11.97
CA SER A 101 -33.38 21.97 -10.68
C SER A 101 -32.84 23.22 -9.96
N PRO A 102 -33.70 24.14 -9.49
CA PRO A 102 -33.27 25.23 -8.60
C PRO A 102 -32.87 24.73 -7.20
N THR A 103 -33.25 23.50 -6.84
CA THR A 103 -32.93 22.87 -5.57
C THR A 103 -31.78 21.91 -5.75
N VAL A 104 -30.69 22.12 -4.99
CA VAL A 104 -29.55 21.21 -4.92
C VAL A 104 -30.01 19.92 -4.23
N ILE A 105 -30.06 18.82 -4.97
CA ILE A 105 -30.35 17.49 -4.44
C ILE A 105 -29.05 16.67 -4.51
N PRO A 106 -28.29 16.55 -3.40
CA PRO A 106 -27.10 15.72 -3.32
C PRO A 106 -27.40 14.25 -3.58
N LEU A 107 -26.46 13.57 -4.23
CA LEU A 107 -26.39 12.10 -4.27
C LEU A 107 -26.01 11.54 -2.90
N ASP A 108 -26.07 10.21 -2.76
CA ASP A 108 -25.60 9.52 -1.58
C ASP A 108 -24.13 9.84 -1.28
N PRO A 109 -23.76 10.11 -0.01
CA PRO A 109 -22.40 10.47 0.33
C PRO A 109 -21.43 9.29 0.11
N PRO A 110 -20.21 9.55 -0.39
CA PRO A 110 -19.20 8.51 -0.63
C PRO A 110 -18.73 7.81 0.66
N ILE A 111 -18.90 8.46 1.80
CA ILE A 111 -18.59 7.91 3.12
C ILE A 111 -19.83 8.01 3.99
N ARG A 112 -20.28 6.86 4.50
CA ARG A 112 -21.38 6.81 5.46
C ARG A 112 -21.03 7.59 6.71
N ALA A 113 -21.86 8.59 7.00
CA ALA A 113 -21.72 9.40 8.20
C ALA A 113 -22.27 8.68 9.44
N MET A 114 -21.96 9.25 10.60
CA MET A 114 -22.44 8.82 11.90
C MET A 114 -23.23 9.94 12.56
N THR A 115 -24.18 9.58 13.40
CA THR A 115 -24.88 10.57 14.24
C THR A 115 -23.97 11.01 15.41
N PRO A 116 -24.20 12.21 15.99
CA PRO A 116 -23.45 12.65 17.17
C PRO A 116 -23.55 11.68 18.35
N THR A 117 -24.73 11.11 18.60
CA THR A 117 -24.98 10.15 19.69
C THR A 117 -24.17 8.86 19.50
N GLU A 118 -24.13 8.31 18.29
CA GLU A 118 -23.30 7.14 17.97
C GLU A 118 -21.81 7.44 18.13
N TRP A 119 -21.36 8.64 17.72
CA TRP A 119 -19.97 9.04 17.87
C TRP A 119 -19.57 9.18 19.33
N HIS A 120 -20.41 9.79 20.17
CA HIS A 120 -20.19 9.88 21.61
C HIS A 120 -20.15 8.49 22.25
N ALA A 121 -21.05 7.57 21.87
CA ALA A 121 -21.03 6.19 22.36
C ALA A 121 -19.73 5.46 21.98
N LYS A 122 -19.30 5.55 20.72
CA LYS A 122 -18.02 4.95 20.27
C LYS A 122 -16.82 5.59 20.97
N THR A 123 -16.83 6.91 21.15
CA THR A 123 -15.73 7.63 21.80
C THR A 123 -15.65 7.30 23.29
N ALA A 124 -16.78 7.21 23.98
CA ALA A 124 -16.84 6.79 25.37
C ALA A 124 -16.36 5.34 25.53
N HIS A 125 -16.77 4.44 24.63
CA HIS A 125 -16.29 3.05 24.62
C HIS A 125 -14.77 2.98 24.41
N ARG A 126 -14.24 3.69 23.39
CA ARG A 126 -12.79 3.79 23.18
C ARG A 126 -12.08 4.34 24.40
N ARG A 127 -12.54 5.45 24.99
CA ARG A 127 -11.92 6.02 26.18
C ARG A 127 -11.90 5.04 27.35
N ARG A 128 -12.94 4.22 27.53
CA ARG A 128 -12.95 3.14 28.53
C ARG A 128 -11.93 2.06 28.22
N ASP A 129 -11.71 1.75 26.95
CA ASP A 129 -10.76 0.72 26.54
C ASP A 129 -9.30 1.19 26.59
N THR A 130 -9.02 2.43 26.21
CA THR A 130 -7.68 3.02 26.21
C THR A 130 -7.31 3.73 27.51
N SER A 131 -8.20 3.78 28.51
CA SER A 131 -7.89 4.44 29.78
C SER A 131 -6.68 3.76 30.44
N PRO A 132 -5.60 4.51 30.74
CA PRO A 132 -4.40 3.96 31.38
C PRO A 132 -4.67 3.44 32.80
N ASP A 133 -5.80 3.85 33.39
CA ASP A 133 -6.23 3.46 34.73
C ASP A 133 -6.93 2.08 34.78
N ARG A 134 -6.98 1.37 33.63
CA ARG A 134 -7.03 -0.09 33.67
C ARG A 134 -5.70 -0.56 34.27
N THR A 135 -5.63 -0.58 35.61
CA THR A 135 -4.90 -1.63 36.33
C THR A 135 -5.24 -2.90 35.59
N ARG A 136 -4.25 -3.51 34.90
CA ARG A 136 -4.44 -4.69 34.08
C ARG A 136 -5.04 -5.75 34.99
N ARG A 137 -6.39 -5.84 34.99
CA ARG A 137 -7.12 -6.77 35.83
C ARG A 137 -6.54 -8.12 35.44
N LYS A 138 -5.81 -8.74 36.38
CA LYS A 138 -5.10 -9.99 36.10
C LYS A 138 -6.11 -10.92 35.47
N LEU A 139 -5.80 -11.40 34.27
CA LEU A 139 -6.68 -12.33 33.55
C LEU A 139 -7.03 -13.45 34.54
N THR A 140 -8.33 -13.70 34.71
CA THR A 140 -8.80 -14.85 35.49
C THR A 140 -8.23 -16.13 34.89
N ALA A 141 -8.21 -17.24 35.64
CA ALA A 141 -7.74 -18.52 35.11
C ALA A 141 -8.43 -18.89 33.77
N THR A 142 -9.74 -18.62 33.68
CA THR A 142 -10.53 -18.77 32.44
C THR A 142 -10.05 -17.84 31.32
N GLY A 143 -9.73 -16.58 31.63
CA GLY A 143 -9.19 -15.63 30.66
C GLY A 143 -7.78 -16.00 30.16
N GLN A 144 -6.95 -16.59 31.03
CA GLN A 144 -5.64 -17.11 30.64
C GLN A 144 -5.77 -18.33 29.72
N GLN A 145 -6.69 -19.25 30.03
CA GLN A 145 -7.00 -20.39 29.16
C GLN A 145 -7.54 -19.94 27.80
N ALA A 146 -8.47 -18.99 27.77
CA ALA A 146 -9.00 -18.41 26.54
C ALA A 146 -7.90 -17.73 25.71
N ARG A 147 -6.98 -16.99 26.35
CA ARG A 147 -5.81 -16.40 25.69
C ARG A 147 -4.88 -17.46 25.13
N ALA A 148 -4.56 -18.50 25.90
CA ALA A 148 -3.73 -19.61 25.45
C ALA A 148 -4.39 -20.37 24.29
N GLN A 149 -5.71 -20.53 24.29
CA GLN A 149 -6.46 -21.14 23.19
C GLN A 149 -6.46 -20.24 21.94
N ALA A 150 -6.68 -18.93 22.09
CA ALA A 150 -6.61 -17.98 20.99
C ALA A 150 -5.21 -17.94 20.35
N LEU A 151 -4.15 -17.96 21.17
CA LEU A 151 -2.76 -18.06 20.70
C LEU A 151 -2.54 -19.38 19.95
N ARG A 152 -3.02 -20.51 20.47
CA ARG A 152 -2.97 -21.80 19.77
C ARG A 152 -3.70 -21.76 18.42
N HIS A 153 -4.88 -21.14 18.33
CA HIS A 153 -5.60 -20.99 17.06
C HIS A 153 -4.87 -20.05 16.08
N ALA A 154 -4.27 -18.97 16.56
CA ALA A 154 -3.46 -18.07 15.73
C ALA A 154 -2.22 -18.77 15.17
N HIS A 155 -1.49 -19.51 16.01
CA HIS A 155 -0.35 -20.32 15.58
C HIS A 155 -0.75 -21.49 14.67
N GLY A 156 -1.90 -22.12 14.91
CA GLY A 156 -2.45 -23.15 14.02
C GLY A 156 -2.81 -22.63 12.63
N ARG A 157 -3.27 -21.37 12.52
CA ARG A 157 -3.49 -20.72 11.21
C ARG A 157 -2.19 -20.44 10.46
N GLN A 158 -1.10 -20.12 11.17
CA GLN A 158 0.23 -19.99 10.56
C GLN A 158 0.74 -21.34 10.03
N HIS A 159 0.55 -22.43 10.79
CA HIS A 159 0.90 -23.78 10.32
C HIS A 159 0.08 -24.20 9.09
N SER A 160 -1.22 -23.89 9.08
CA SER A 160 -2.13 -24.12 7.95
C SER A 160 -1.73 -23.40 6.65
N ILE A 161 -0.96 -22.31 6.72
CA ILE A 161 -0.43 -21.62 5.53
C ILE A 161 0.76 -22.40 4.98
N VAL A 162 1.69 -22.83 5.84
CA VAL A 162 2.86 -23.64 5.44
C VAL A 162 2.41 -24.97 4.84
N ASP A 163 1.42 -25.61 5.44
CA ASP A 163 0.86 -26.87 4.94
C ASP A 163 0.20 -26.69 3.57
N ARG A 164 -0.52 -25.57 3.36
CA ARG A 164 -1.09 -25.23 2.04
C ARG A 164 -0.03 -24.97 0.98
N ILE A 165 1.10 -24.36 1.33
CA ILE A 165 2.23 -24.13 0.41
C ILE A 165 2.85 -25.47 0.02
N ARG A 166 3.15 -26.35 0.99
CA ARG A 166 3.70 -27.69 0.73
C ARG A 166 2.79 -28.53 -0.14
N GLU A 167 1.48 -28.49 0.13
CA GLU A 167 0.48 -29.21 -0.66
C GLU A 167 0.43 -28.69 -2.12
N SER A 168 0.56 -27.38 -2.30
CA SER A 168 0.61 -26.76 -3.64
C SER A 168 1.89 -27.15 -4.40
N GLU A 169 3.05 -27.10 -3.75
CA GLU A 169 4.34 -27.52 -4.33
C GLU A 169 4.31 -29.00 -4.73
N GLN A 170 3.74 -29.85 -3.89
CA GLN A 170 3.63 -31.28 -4.19
C GLN A 170 2.65 -31.56 -5.34
N ARG A 171 1.55 -30.81 -5.43
CA ARG A 171 0.65 -30.85 -6.60
C ARG A 171 1.39 -30.43 -7.88
N GLN A 172 2.24 -29.41 -7.81
CA GLN A 172 3.02 -28.93 -8.94
C GLN A 172 4.08 -29.96 -9.38
N GLN A 173 4.83 -30.55 -8.45
CA GLN A 173 5.80 -31.61 -8.74
C GLN A 173 5.13 -32.83 -9.38
N ASN A 174 3.96 -33.22 -8.88
CA ASN A 174 3.19 -34.31 -9.48
C ASN A 174 2.67 -33.97 -10.88
N ALA A 175 2.30 -32.72 -11.13
CA ALA A 175 1.86 -32.27 -12.46
C ALA A 175 3.02 -32.25 -13.47
N LEU A 176 4.21 -31.77 -13.05
CA LEU A 176 5.43 -31.79 -13.88
C LEU A 176 5.89 -33.21 -14.19
N ALA A 177 5.87 -34.11 -13.20
CA ALA A 177 6.19 -35.51 -13.40
C ALA A 177 5.23 -36.18 -14.40
N ARG A 178 3.92 -35.88 -14.33
CA ARG A 178 2.93 -36.38 -15.29
C ARG A 178 3.10 -35.80 -16.70
N LEU A 179 3.51 -34.54 -16.82
CA LEU A 179 3.79 -33.95 -18.13
C LEU A 179 5.00 -34.62 -18.79
N ASP A 180 6.06 -34.90 -18.02
CA ASP A 180 7.25 -35.61 -18.51
C ASP A 180 6.92 -37.05 -18.96
N GLU A 181 5.96 -37.70 -18.30
CA GLU A 181 5.46 -39.03 -18.66
C GLU A 181 4.58 -39.04 -19.93
N LEU A 182 3.90 -37.92 -20.24
CA LEU A 182 3.00 -37.79 -21.40
C LEU A 182 3.71 -37.31 -22.68
N LEU A 183 5.00 -36.96 -22.62
CA LEU A 183 5.79 -36.56 -23.78
C LEU A 183 6.36 -37.79 -24.52
N PRO A 184 5.96 -38.06 -25.79
CA PRO A 184 6.47 -39.20 -26.54
C PRO A 184 7.99 -39.08 -26.81
N PRO A 185 8.74 -40.20 -26.90
CA PRO A 185 10.20 -40.19 -27.01
C PRO A 185 10.75 -39.56 -28.31
N THR A 186 9.90 -39.13 -29.25
CA THR A 186 10.31 -38.56 -30.54
C THR A 186 10.45 -37.04 -30.56
N THR A 187 10.01 -36.31 -29.53
CA THR A 187 10.34 -34.88 -29.37
C THR A 187 11.65 -34.65 -28.63
N ARG A 188 12.40 -35.71 -28.31
CA ARG A 188 13.65 -35.60 -27.56
C ARG A 188 14.83 -35.03 -28.35
N HIS A 189 14.79 -34.98 -29.68
CA HIS A 189 15.88 -34.41 -30.48
C HIS A 189 15.42 -33.73 -31.78
N ALA A 190 15.14 -32.43 -31.71
CA ALA A 190 15.42 -31.48 -32.80
C ALA A 190 15.46 -30.03 -32.27
N SER A 191 16.21 -29.79 -31.19
CA SER A 191 16.87 -28.51 -31.00
C SER A 191 18.33 -28.81 -30.76
N ALA A 192 19.09 -28.89 -31.85
CA ALA A 192 20.54 -28.80 -31.85
C ALA A 192 20.98 -27.34 -31.62
N ALA A 193 20.34 -26.65 -30.67
CA ALA A 193 20.93 -25.52 -30.00
C ALA A 193 21.36 -26.06 -28.64
N ALA A 194 22.68 -26.10 -28.42
CA ALA A 194 23.33 -26.59 -27.20
C ALA A 194 22.49 -26.28 -25.94
N PRO A 195 22.37 -27.21 -24.98
CA PRO A 195 21.60 -26.98 -23.76
C PRO A 195 22.11 -25.67 -23.17
N ALA A 196 21.23 -24.66 -23.11
CA ALA A 196 21.55 -23.46 -22.38
C ALA A 196 21.74 -23.95 -20.94
N THR A 197 23.01 -24.01 -20.52
CA THR A 197 23.37 -24.32 -19.15
C THR A 197 22.48 -23.48 -18.22
N PRO A 198 22.08 -23.98 -17.04
CA PRO A 198 21.23 -23.24 -16.10
C PRO A 198 21.77 -21.82 -15.82
N ARG A 199 23.08 -21.63 -15.98
CA ARG A 199 23.77 -20.34 -15.98
C ARG A 199 23.28 -19.37 -17.08
N ARG A 200 23.12 -19.79 -18.34
CA ARG A 200 22.62 -18.93 -19.43
C ARG A 200 21.16 -18.52 -19.29
N GLN A 201 20.31 -19.38 -18.69
CA GLN A 201 18.94 -19.01 -18.36
C GLN A 201 18.90 -18.03 -17.19
N ALA A 202 19.65 -18.30 -16.12
CA ALA A 202 19.84 -17.34 -15.02
C ALA A 202 20.38 -16.00 -15.52
N ASP A 203 21.36 -16.00 -16.43
CA ASP A 203 21.92 -14.79 -17.05
C ASP A 203 20.86 -14.03 -17.87
N ARG A 204 19.93 -14.73 -18.54
CA ARG A 204 18.82 -14.11 -19.26
C ARG A 204 17.78 -13.50 -18.33
N HIS A 205 17.48 -14.16 -17.21
CA HIS A 205 16.60 -13.61 -16.17
C HIS A 205 17.23 -12.41 -15.47
N LEU A 206 18.53 -12.46 -15.18
CA LEU A 206 19.31 -11.34 -14.64
C LEU A 206 19.39 -10.18 -15.64
N ALA A 207 19.61 -10.45 -16.93
CA ALA A 207 19.59 -9.41 -17.96
C ALA A 207 18.19 -8.78 -18.08
N THR A 208 17.12 -9.56 -17.98
CA THR A 208 15.75 -9.06 -18.04
C THR A 208 15.42 -8.23 -16.80
N TYR A 209 15.84 -8.69 -15.62
CA TYR A 209 15.69 -7.97 -14.35
C TYR A 209 16.50 -6.67 -14.33
N ALA A 210 17.76 -6.70 -14.78
CA ALA A 210 18.62 -5.54 -14.89
C ALA A 210 18.02 -4.51 -15.86
N THR A 211 17.52 -4.95 -17.02
CA THR A 211 16.86 -4.08 -18.00
C THR A 211 15.59 -3.44 -17.42
N ARG A 212 14.78 -4.22 -16.69
CA ARG A 212 13.56 -3.72 -16.04
C ARG A 212 13.89 -2.72 -14.92
N THR A 213 14.91 -3.01 -14.12
CA THR A 213 15.35 -2.13 -13.03
C THR A 213 15.95 -0.84 -13.56
N ALA A 214 16.78 -0.91 -14.61
CA ALA A 214 17.34 0.25 -15.29
C ALA A 214 16.26 1.15 -15.89
N ARG A 215 15.18 0.58 -16.45
CA ARG A 215 14.03 1.35 -16.94
C ARG A 215 13.26 2.07 -15.83
N ILE A 216 13.05 1.41 -14.68
CA ILE A 216 12.38 2.02 -13.53
C ILE A 216 13.23 3.18 -12.98
N VAL A 217 14.55 2.99 -12.86
CA VAL A 217 15.47 4.06 -12.40
C VAL A 217 15.59 5.18 -13.43
N GLY A 218 15.49 4.86 -14.72
CA GLY A 218 15.49 5.83 -15.81
C GLY A 218 14.19 6.62 -15.97
N ASP A 219 13.11 6.25 -15.28
CA ASP A 219 11.82 6.93 -15.39
C ASP A 219 11.91 8.39 -14.90
N PRO A 220 11.45 9.37 -15.69
CA PRO A 220 11.61 10.79 -15.36
C PRO A 220 10.83 11.23 -14.11
N ALA A 221 9.78 10.50 -13.70
CA ALA A 221 9.08 10.79 -12.43
C ALA A 221 9.88 10.27 -11.22
N VAL A 222 10.50 9.09 -11.36
CA VAL A 222 11.38 8.52 -10.32
C VAL A 222 12.62 9.39 -10.15
N ARG A 223 13.26 9.84 -11.24
CA ARG A 223 14.42 10.74 -11.17
C ARG A 223 14.09 12.07 -10.49
N ARG A 224 12.98 12.71 -10.85
CA ARG A 224 12.52 13.95 -10.19
C ARG A 224 12.24 13.75 -8.70
N ALA A 225 11.69 12.62 -8.29
CA ALA A 225 11.44 12.31 -6.89
C ALA A 225 12.75 12.04 -6.12
N LEU A 226 13.74 11.40 -6.75
CA LEU A 226 15.08 11.20 -6.18
C LEU A 226 15.87 12.51 -6.08
N ASP A 227 15.81 13.37 -7.08
CA ASP A 227 16.45 14.68 -7.05
C ASP A 227 15.85 15.55 -5.93
N ALA A 228 14.53 15.52 -5.76
CA ALA A 228 13.85 16.21 -4.66
C ALA A 228 14.25 15.68 -3.27
N LEU A 229 14.56 14.39 -3.15
CA LEU A 229 15.12 13.80 -1.92
C LEU A 229 16.56 14.24 -1.68
N GLY A 230 17.39 14.31 -2.73
CA GLY A 230 18.78 14.74 -2.63
C GLY A 230 18.97 16.20 -2.24
N THR A 231 17.98 17.06 -2.50
CA THR A 231 18.04 18.49 -2.19
C THR A 231 17.69 18.86 -0.75
N HIS A 232 17.18 17.96 0.08
CA HIS A 232 16.69 18.29 1.43
C HIS A 232 17.30 17.35 2.47
N ASP A 233 18.03 17.89 3.45
CA ASP A 233 18.66 17.11 4.55
C ASP A 233 17.63 16.43 5.48
N GLU A 234 16.42 16.99 5.57
CA GLU A 234 15.29 16.36 6.25
C GLU A 234 14.27 15.88 5.21
N HIS A 235 13.99 14.58 5.19
CA HIS A 235 13.07 13.98 4.25
C HIS A 235 11.66 13.87 4.85
N PRO A 236 10.72 14.79 4.55
CA PRO A 236 9.37 14.68 5.06
C PRO A 236 8.70 13.42 4.49
N ALA A 237 7.85 12.77 5.30
CA ALA A 237 7.14 11.55 4.92
C ALA A 237 6.33 11.67 3.61
N THR A 238 5.99 12.91 3.22
CA THR A 238 5.37 13.25 1.95
C THR A 238 6.27 12.97 0.75
N THR A 239 7.56 13.30 0.81
CA THR A 239 8.52 13.08 -0.30
C THR A 239 8.78 11.59 -0.53
N LEU A 240 8.91 10.80 0.54
CA LEU A 240 9.03 9.35 0.45
C LEU A 240 7.79 8.72 -0.20
N ARG A 241 6.60 9.21 0.14
CA ARG A 241 5.35 8.72 -0.46
C ARG A 241 5.21 9.08 -1.95
N VAL A 242 5.72 10.25 -2.35
CA VAL A 242 5.82 10.63 -3.77
C VAL A 242 6.76 9.69 -4.52
N LEU A 243 7.92 9.35 -3.95
CA LEU A 243 8.85 8.38 -4.53
C LEU A 243 8.21 6.98 -4.66
N ILE A 244 7.54 6.49 -3.61
CA ILE A 244 6.88 5.17 -3.62
C ILE A 244 5.83 5.10 -4.73
N ASN A 245 5.01 6.14 -4.88
CA ASN A 245 4.02 6.21 -5.95
C ASN A 245 4.69 6.24 -7.33
N ALA A 246 5.72 7.07 -7.51
CA ALA A 246 6.45 7.16 -8.77
C ALA A 246 7.09 5.81 -9.19
N ILE A 247 7.67 5.07 -8.24
CA ILE A 247 8.22 3.73 -8.47
C ILE A 247 7.11 2.74 -8.85
N THR A 248 5.96 2.81 -8.17
CA THR A 248 4.82 1.93 -8.43
C THR A 248 4.27 2.16 -9.85
N ASP A 249 4.10 3.42 -10.24
CA ASP A 249 3.62 3.80 -11.58
C ASP A 249 4.64 3.42 -12.68
N ALA A 250 5.94 3.63 -12.44
CA ALA A 250 6.99 3.22 -13.36
C ALA A 250 7.04 1.69 -13.55
N ARG A 251 6.79 0.92 -12.48
CA ARG A 251 6.67 -0.55 -12.55
C ARG A 251 5.47 -0.99 -13.38
N GLN A 252 4.31 -0.37 -13.18
CA GLN A 252 3.11 -0.68 -13.96
C GLN A 252 3.29 -0.37 -15.44
N ARG A 253 3.84 0.81 -15.78
CA ARG A 253 4.16 1.19 -17.17
C ARG A 253 5.15 0.22 -17.80
N THR A 254 6.23 -0.13 -17.09
CA THR A 254 7.22 -1.10 -17.60
C THR A 254 6.60 -2.49 -17.78
N ALA A 255 5.66 -2.90 -16.91
CA ALA A 255 4.94 -4.16 -17.06
C ALA A 255 4.05 -4.17 -18.31
N LEU A 256 3.30 -3.09 -18.54
CA LEU A 256 2.49 -2.91 -19.74
C LEU A 256 3.34 -2.86 -21.01
N ASP A 257 4.47 -2.16 -21.00
CA ASP A 257 5.41 -2.12 -22.14
C ASP A 257 6.02 -3.49 -22.41
N THR A 258 6.35 -4.26 -21.36
CA THR A 258 6.80 -5.65 -21.55
C THR A 258 5.70 -6.50 -22.18
N LEU A 259 4.46 -6.42 -21.69
CA LEU A 259 3.35 -7.16 -22.29
C LEU A 259 3.07 -6.75 -23.75
N ALA A 260 3.20 -5.46 -24.06
CA ALA A 260 3.04 -4.93 -25.41
C ALA A 260 4.16 -5.38 -26.36
N THR A 261 5.40 -5.52 -25.86
CA THR A 261 6.54 -6.01 -26.65
C THR A 261 6.57 -7.53 -26.80
N LEU A 262 5.87 -8.27 -25.95
CA LEU A 262 5.86 -9.73 -25.97
C LEU A 262 4.79 -10.31 -26.91
N GLY A 263 3.78 -9.55 -27.31
CA GLY A 263 2.74 -10.01 -28.25
C GLY A 263 1.99 -11.27 -27.77
N PRO A 264 1.00 -11.77 -28.52
CA PRO A 264 0.20 -12.94 -28.12
C PRO A 264 0.96 -14.28 -28.20
N ALA A 265 2.24 -14.27 -28.56
CA ALA A 265 3.06 -15.47 -28.67
C ALA A 265 4.21 -15.43 -27.65
N ALA A 266 4.06 -16.26 -26.62
CA ALA A 266 5.03 -16.58 -25.58
C ALA A 266 5.16 -15.58 -24.42
N ILE A 267 4.66 -15.99 -23.25
CA ILE A 267 5.48 -16.29 -22.06
C ILE A 267 4.65 -17.18 -21.14
N THR A 268 5.05 -18.45 -21.05
CA THR A 268 4.86 -19.22 -19.82
C THR A 268 5.83 -18.62 -18.80
N MET A 269 5.33 -17.70 -17.99
CA MET A 269 6.09 -17.17 -16.85
C MET A 269 6.30 -18.33 -15.89
N ASP A 270 7.53 -18.54 -15.44
CA ASP A 270 7.80 -19.53 -14.40
C ASP A 270 7.00 -19.16 -13.14
N ASP A 271 6.28 -20.14 -12.61
CA ASP A 271 5.25 -19.98 -11.58
C ASP A 271 5.84 -19.38 -10.29
N HIS A 272 7.12 -19.66 -10.04
CA HIS A 272 7.90 -19.09 -8.94
C HIS A 272 8.10 -17.57 -9.07
N THR A 273 8.35 -17.09 -10.28
CA THR A 273 8.49 -15.65 -10.57
C THR A 273 7.15 -14.94 -10.43
N GLN A 274 6.05 -15.60 -10.81
CA GLN A 274 4.70 -15.07 -10.64
C GLN A 274 4.30 -14.97 -9.17
N GLN A 275 4.65 -15.96 -8.35
CA GLN A 275 4.42 -15.95 -6.91
C GLN A 275 5.25 -14.88 -6.19
N MET A 276 6.54 -14.72 -6.50
CA MET A 276 7.37 -13.65 -5.94
C MET A 276 6.83 -12.25 -6.31
N LEU A 277 6.42 -12.05 -7.56
CA LEU A 277 5.83 -10.77 -7.99
C LEU A 277 4.49 -10.50 -7.30
N THR A 278 3.69 -11.54 -7.04
CA THR A 278 2.42 -11.43 -6.31
C THR A 278 2.63 -11.09 -4.84
N ALA A 279 3.63 -11.72 -4.19
CA ALA A 279 4.00 -11.43 -2.81
C ALA A 279 4.55 -10.00 -2.63
N ILE A 280 5.37 -9.54 -3.58
CA ILE A 280 5.87 -8.15 -3.61
C ILE A 280 4.73 -7.16 -3.85
N ALA A 281 3.82 -7.46 -4.78
CA ALA A 281 2.66 -6.61 -5.05
C ALA A 281 1.74 -6.52 -3.82
N HIS A 282 1.52 -7.62 -3.12
CA HIS A 282 0.74 -7.68 -1.89
C HIS A 282 1.41 -6.87 -0.76
N ALA A 283 2.72 -7.02 -0.55
CA ALA A 283 3.46 -6.26 0.46
C ALA A 283 3.42 -4.74 0.23
N LEU A 284 3.55 -4.32 -1.03
CA LEU A 284 3.46 -2.92 -1.42
C LEU A 284 2.05 -2.35 -1.29
N HIS A 285 1.02 -3.15 -1.59
CA HIS A 285 -0.38 -2.74 -1.47
C HIS A 285 -0.81 -2.54 0.00
N HIS A 286 -0.21 -3.29 0.92
CA HIS A 286 -0.50 -3.21 2.36
C HIS A 286 0.45 -2.31 3.15
N GLY A 287 1.39 -1.64 2.49
CA GLY A 287 2.33 -0.71 3.14
C GLY A 287 3.23 -1.39 4.17
N LEU A 288 3.60 -2.65 3.94
CA LEU A 288 4.49 -3.40 4.82
C LEU A 288 5.87 -2.76 4.86
N SER A 289 6.56 -2.88 5.99
CA SER A 289 7.93 -2.39 6.12
C SER A 289 8.88 -3.17 5.21
N VAL A 290 10.05 -2.60 4.92
CA VAL A 290 11.08 -3.27 4.10
C VAL A 290 11.53 -4.57 4.74
N GLU A 291 11.63 -4.62 6.07
CA GLU A 291 11.97 -5.83 6.83
C GLU A 291 10.89 -6.90 6.73
N ASP A 292 9.61 -6.53 6.85
CA ASP A 292 8.48 -7.47 6.66
C ASP A 292 8.41 -7.99 5.22
N THR A 293 8.75 -7.14 4.25
CA THR A 293 8.81 -7.50 2.83
C THR A 293 9.96 -8.47 2.57
N LEU A 294 11.12 -8.26 3.21
CA LEU A 294 12.25 -9.16 3.13
C LEU A 294 11.98 -10.49 3.84
N ASP A 295 11.27 -10.49 4.97
CA ASP A 295 10.84 -11.71 5.66
C ASP A 295 9.80 -12.50 4.85
N LEU A 296 8.92 -11.81 4.11
CA LEU A 296 8.01 -12.44 3.13
C LEU A 296 8.75 -13.04 1.93
N LEU A 297 9.88 -12.45 1.53
CA LEU A 297 10.69 -12.90 0.40
C LEU A 297 11.76 -13.93 0.77
N ARG A 298 12.13 -14.00 2.05
CA ARG A 298 13.17 -14.88 2.60
C ARG A 298 12.97 -16.38 2.28
N PRO A 299 11.75 -16.94 2.26
CA PRO A 299 11.54 -18.34 1.86
C PRO A 299 11.79 -18.59 0.36
N HIS A 300 11.75 -17.53 -0.46
CA HIS A 300 11.85 -17.58 -1.91
C HIS A 300 13.24 -17.18 -2.43
N LEU A 301 14.17 -16.81 -1.54
CA LEU A 301 15.55 -16.54 -1.91
C LEU A 301 16.34 -17.86 -1.91
N PRO A 302 17.08 -18.20 -2.99
CA PRO A 302 17.92 -19.39 -3.02
C PRO A 302 19.00 -19.27 -1.94
N ALA A 303 19.20 -20.34 -1.16
CA ALA A 303 20.22 -20.39 -0.12
C ALA A 303 21.58 -20.03 -0.71
N HIS A 304 22.25 -19.03 -0.14
CA HIS A 304 23.57 -18.62 -0.59
C HIS A 304 24.53 -19.82 -0.55
N PRO A 305 25.23 -20.18 -1.64
CA PRO A 305 26.27 -21.19 -1.58
C PRO A 305 27.33 -20.71 -0.59
N GLN A 306 27.60 -21.52 0.45
CA GLN A 306 28.66 -21.25 1.40
C GLN A 306 29.97 -20.99 0.64
N PRO A 307 30.72 -19.92 0.96
CA PRO A 307 32.02 -19.69 0.35
C PRO A 307 32.93 -20.88 0.70
N ALA A 308 33.47 -21.52 -0.33
CA ALA A 308 34.44 -22.59 -0.19
C ALA A 308 35.61 -22.12 0.68
N GLU A 309 35.94 -22.91 1.71
CA GLU A 309 37.10 -22.68 2.56
C GLU A 309 38.36 -22.49 1.69
N PRO A 310 39.15 -21.42 1.94
CA PRO A 310 40.40 -21.24 1.21
C PRO A 310 41.39 -22.36 1.57
N PRO A 311 42.17 -22.86 0.59
CA PRO A 311 43.12 -23.92 0.83
C PRO A 311 44.18 -23.46 1.83
N SER A 312 44.41 -24.29 2.86
CA SER A 312 45.40 -24.08 3.89
C SER A 312 46.80 -23.91 3.27
N THR A 313 47.33 -22.70 3.33
CA THR A 313 48.72 -22.41 2.95
C THR A 313 49.67 -23.04 3.97
N THR A 314 50.28 -24.16 3.58
CA THR A 314 51.37 -24.83 4.29
C THR A 314 52.53 -23.85 4.53
N GLN A 315 52.77 -23.48 5.79
CA GLN A 315 53.92 -22.68 6.20
C GLN A 315 55.24 -23.48 6.10
N PRO A 316 56.34 -22.87 5.62
CA PRO A 316 57.66 -23.51 5.64
C PRO A 316 58.25 -23.49 7.05
N ARG A 317 58.72 -24.67 7.49
CA ARG A 317 59.48 -24.90 8.74
C ARG A 317 60.71 -23.99 8.80
N ARG A 318 60.75 -23.08 9.78
CA ARG A 318 61.98 -22.39 10.18
C ARG A 318 62.83 -23.34 11.04
N HIS A 319 64.03 -23.64 10.54
CA HIS A 319 65.10 -24.26 11.32
C HIS A 319 65.70 -23.23 12.29
N THR A 320 65.77 -23.59 13.56
CA THR A 320 66.59 -22.95 14.61
C THR A 320 68.06 -23.36 14.46
N PRO A 321 69.03 -22.44 14.64
CA PRO A 321 70.40 -22.84 14.95
C PRO A 321 70.58 -22.99 16.46
N LEU A 322 71.28 -24.06 16.83
CA LEU A 322 71.75 -24.34 18.18
C LEU A 322 72.70 -23.24 18.68
N SER A 323 72.47 -22.85 19.93
CA SER A 323 73.44 -22.18 20.79
C SER A 323 74.59 -23.13 21.12
N SER A 324 75.84 -22.70 20.92
CA SER A 324 76.99 -23.34 21.54
C SER A 324 78.05 -22.33 21.95
N ARG A 325 78.30 -22.32 23.26
CA ARG A 325 79.46 -21.83 24.03
C ARG A 325 79.66 -20.32 24.18
#